data_AF-A0A1V5BJY2-F1
#
_entry.id   AF-A0A1V5BJY2-F1
#
_cell.length_a   1.000
_cell.length_b   1.000
_cell.length_c   1.000
_cell.angle_alpha   90.00
_cell.angle_beta   90.00
_cell.angle_gamma   90.00
#
_symmetry.space_group_name_H-M   'P 1'
#
loop_
_entity.id
_entity.type
_entity.pdbx_description
1 polymer ?
#
loop_
_entity_poly.entity_id
_entity_poly.type
_entity_poly.pdbx_seq_one_letter_code
_entity_poly.pdbx_strand_id
1 'polypeptide(L)' 'MKERVQEVINKVRPFLQRDGGDVELVEVDPDGLVKVRLKGACGG' A
#
# COMPACT_ATOMS: atom_id res chain seq x y z
N MET A 1 5.61 -4.54 13.31
CA MET A 1 4.30 -4.54 12.60
C MET A 1 4.41 -3.92 11.22
N LYS A 2 5.00 -2.72 11.10
CA LYS A 2 5.26 -2.03 9.82
C LYS A 2 5.92 -2.91 8.75
N GLU A 3 6.95 -3.66 9.09
CA GLU A 3 7.66 -4.54 8.13
C GLU A 3 6.76 -5.61 7.52
N ARG A 4 5.95 -6.29 8.36
CA ARG A 4 4.97 -7.28 7.90
C ARG A 4 3.91 -6.68 6.98
N VAL A 5 3.45 -5.47 7.28
CA VAL A 5 2.51 -4.73 6.44
C VAL A 5 3.18 -4.35 5.11
N GLN A 6 4.43 -3.89 5.14
CA GLN A 6 5.20 -3.56 3.95
C GLN A 6 5.43 -4.77 3.05
N GLU A 7 5.73 -5.94 3.61
CA GLU A 7 5.87 -7.19 2.85
C GLU A 7 4.57 -7.56 2.12
N VAL A 8 3.43 -7.44 2.79
CA VAL A 8 2.12 -7.72 2.16
C VAL A 8 1.82 -6.70 1.06
N ILE A 9 2.07 -5.41 1.32
CA ILE A 9 1.90 -4.36 0.31
C ILE A 9 2.76 -4.65 -0.92
N ASN A 10 4.02 -5.03 -0.74
CA ASN A 10 4.93 -5.37 -1.84
C ASN A 10 4.44 -6.57 -2.67
N LYS A 11 3.68 -7.50 -2.09
CA LYS A 11 3.06 -8.62 -2.83
C LYS A 11 1.87 -8.18 -3.68
N VAL A 12 1.15 -7.13 -3.27
CA VAL A 12 -0.04 -6.64 -3.97
C VAL A 12 0.30 -5.60 -5.06
N ARG A 13 1.37 -4.82 -4.87
CA ARG A 13 1.80 -3.77 -5.82
C ARG A 13 1.93 -4.23 -7.28
N PRO A 14 2.49 -5.41 -7.61
CA PRO A 14 2.60 -5.84 -9.01
C PRO A 14 1.24 -5.93 -9.72
N PHE A 15 0.18 -6.30 -9.00
CA PHE A 15 -1.16 -6.38 -9.55
C PHE A 15 -1.74 -4.99 -9.78
N LEU A 16 -1.60 -4.08 -8.81
CA LEU A 16 -2.04 -2.69 -8.93
C LEU A 16 -1.31 -1.97 -10.06
N GLN A 17 0.00 -2.19 -10.19
CA GLN A 17 0.83 -1.60 -11.23
C GLN A 17 0.46 -2.09 -12.63
N ARG A 18 0.09 -3.36 -12.78
CA ARG A 18 -0.43 -3.89 -14.04
C ARG A 18 -1.71 -3.17 -14.48
N ASP A 19 -2.53 -2.77 -13.53
CA ASP A 19 -3.77 -2.04 -13.76
C ASP A 19 -3.55 -0.49 -13.79
N GLY A 20 -2.29 -0.05 -13.79
CA GLY A 20 -1.89 1.36 -13.92
C GLY A 20 -1.91 2.17 -12.61
N GLY A 21 -2.10 1.52 -11.47
CA GLY A 21 -2.11 2.13 -10.14
C GLY A 21 -0.89 1.77 -9.28
N ASP A 22 -0.84 2.31 -8.07
CA ASP A 22 0.13 1.91 -7.05
C ASP A 22 -0.36 2.27 -5.65
N VAL A 23 0.31 1.75 -4.63
CA VAL A 23 0.03 2.04 -3.21
C VAL A 23 1.33 2.22 -2.42
N GLU A 24 1.35 3.24 -1.57
CA GLU A 24 2.44 3.49 -0.62
C GLU A 24 1.94 3.42 0.83
N LEU A 25 2.74 2.81 1.69
CA LEU A 25 2.53 2.82 3.13
C LEU A 25 2.94 4.17 3.71
N VAL A 26 2.00 4.87 4.35
CA VAL A 26 2.25 6.16 5.02
C VAL A 26 2.55 5.91 6.49
N GLU A 27 1.68 5.20 7.19
CA GLU A 27 1.78 5.01 8.64
C GLU A 27 1.13 3.68 9.06
N VAL A 28 1.64 3.12 10.17
CA VAL A 28 0.98 2.03 10.89
C VAL A 28 0.91 2.46 12.35
N ASP A 29 -0.30 2.73 12.82
CA ASP A 29 -0.57 3.14 14.19
C ASP A 29 -0.43 1.93 15.16
N PRO A 30 -0.19 2.16 16.46
CA PRO A 30 -0.07 1.10 17.47
C PRO A 30 -1.33 0.24 17.59
N ASP A 31 -2.50 0.81 17.30
CA ASP A 31 -3.80 0.12 17.30
C ASP A 31 -4.05 -0.71 16.04
N GLY A 32 -3.07 -0.75 15.11
CA GLY A 32 -3.15 -1.53 13.88
C GLY A 32 -3.84 -0.83 12.72
N LEU A 33 -4.18 0.45 12.85
CA LEU A 33 -4.67 1.25 11.73
C LEU A 33 -3.53 1.50 10.73
N VAL A 34 -3.77 1.20 9.45
CA VAL A 34 -2.77 1.36 8.39
C VAL A 34 -3.22 2.47 7.45
N LYS A 35 -2.44 3.55 7.37
CA LYS A 35 -2.67 4.63 6.42
C LYS A 35 -1.83 4.40 5.17
N VAL A 36 -2.49 4.43 4.02
CA VAL A 36 -1.84 4.28 2.71
C VAL A 36 -2.20 5.44 1.80
N ARG A 37 -1.34 5.69 0.82
CA ARG A 37 -1.60 6.62 -0.28
C ARG A 37 -1.69 5.85 -1.58
N LEU A 38 -2.83 5.99 -2.26
CA LEU A 38 -3.02 5.45 -3.60
C LEU A 38 -2.38 6.39 -4.64
N LYS A 39 -1.84 5.82 -5.71
CA LYS A 39 -1.20 6.55 -6.81
C LYS A 39 -1.65 5.99 -8.16
N GLY A 40 -1.37 6.73 -9.23
CA GLY A 40 -1.70 6.35 -10.60
C GLY A 40 -3.20 6.26 -10.81
N ALA A 41 -3.66 5.27 -11.57
CA ALA A 41 -5.07 5.02 -11.83
C ALA A 41 -5.90 4.70 -10.57
N CYS A 42 -5.25 4.35 -9.45
CA CYS A 42 -5.93 4.14 -8.16
C CYS A 42 -6.19 5.43 -7.37
N GLY A 43 -5.60 6.56 -7.77
CA GLY A 43 -5.68 7.84 -7.05
C GLY A 43 -6.33 8.97 -7.86
N GLY A 44 -7.14 8.61 -8.87
CA GLY A 44 -7.97 9.53 -9.64
C GLY A 44 -9.30 9.85 -8.96
#